data_AF-A0A9N7RSY4-F1
#
_entry.id   AF-A0A9N7RSY4-F1
#
_cell.length_a   1.000
_cell.length_b   1.000
_cell.length_c   1.000
_cell.angle_alpha   90.00
_cell.angle_beta   90.00
_cell.angle_gamma   90.00
#
_symmetry.space_group_name_H-M   'P 1'
#
loop_
_entity.id
_entity.type
_entity.pdbx_description
1 polymer ?
#
loop_
_entity_poly.entity_id
_entity_poly.type
_entity_poly.pdbx_seq_one_letter_code
_entity_poly.pdbx_strand_id
1 'polypeptide(L)'
;MPLVHYTCSSKQNFSGHYSKLERHPQSGTNSKDLIHKALGMYEDIEGSKFKWVYCWEIMIKNPKWQSKHDKNIAPDRQAYDENKSPTSEESLLNIIDDNVTPEGVVDALNNLQFTLAKQININEKTLEMRKKNEEENIQLKRQALNREMEMKMKEQRRKRQERIMNQDLSKLTPVARDAYEAMQVKILKEWEEDDIFETDMTNSQDF
;
A
#
# COMPACT_ATOMS: atom_id res chain seq x y z
N MET A 1 24.09 -28.24 4.68
CA MET A 1 22.95 -27.30 4.70
C MET A 1 23.37 -25.93 4.12
N PRO A 2 23.37 -25.74 2.78
CA PRO A 2 23.87 -24.49 2.15
C PRO A 2 22.80 -23.39 1.95
N LEU A 3 21.51 -23.75 1.95
CA LEU A 3 20.40 -22.86 1.57
C LEU A 3 20.17 -21.69 2.54
N VAL A 4 20.50 -21.84 3.83
CA VAL A 4 20.26 -20.80 4.84
C VAL A 4 21.29 -19.67 4.72
N HIS A 5 22.53 -19.97 4.36
CA HIS A 5 23.58 -18.96 4.16
C HIS A 5 23.34 -18.13 2.89
N TYR A 6 22.88 -18.75 1.80
CA TYR A 6 22.63 -18.05 0.53
C TYR A 6 21.47 -17.04 0.64
N THR A 7 20.45 -17.34 1.44
CA THR A 7 19.29 -16.45 1.64
C THR A 7 19.57 -15.26 2.56
N CYS A 8 20.56 -15.36 3.44
CA CYS A 8 21.02 -14.24 4.27
C CYS A 8 21.92 -13.31 3.45
N SER A 9 22.86 -13.88 2.69
CA SER A 9 23.80 -13.12 1.83
C SER A 9 23.06 -12.30 0.76
N SER A 10 22.10 -12.90 0.06
CA SER A 10 21.30 -12.22 -0.96
C SER A 10 20.49 -11.03 -0.42
N LYS A 11 19.91 -11.17 0.78
CA LYS A 11 19.17 -10.07 1.44
C LYS A 11 20.08 -8.91 1.84
N GLN A 12 21.30 -9.21 2.30
CA GLN A 12 22.28 -8.21 2.68
C GLN A 12 22.88 -7.50 1.46
N ASN A 13 23.13 -8.23 0.36
CA ASN A 13 23.56 -7.66 -0.92
C ASN A 13 22.51 -6.70 -1.48
N PHE A 14 21.24 -7.12 -1.57
CA PHE A 14 20.14 -6.24 -2.01
C PHE A 14 20.01 -4.99 -1.13
N SER A 15 20.10 -5.14 0.20
CA SER A 15 20.07 -4.02 1.13
C SER A 15 21.19 -3.00 0.86
N GLY A 16 22.39 -3.48 0.51
CA GLY A 16 23.51 -2.61 0.15
C GLY A 16 23.27 -1.81 -1.14
N HIS A 17 22.63 -2.42 -2.15
CA HIS A 17 22.26 -1.72 -3.39
C HIS A 17 21.17 -0.67 -3.15
N TYR A 18 20.15 -1.01 -2.35
CA TYR A 18 19.10 -0.07 -1.99
C TYR A 18 19.66 1.12 -1.18
N SER A 19 20.51 0.89 -0.18
CA SER A 19 21.10 1.97 0.62
C SER A 19 21.98 2.92 -0.19
N LYS A 20 22.60 2.47 -1.29
CA LYS A 20 23.34 3.36 -2.20
C LYS A 20 22.42 4.31 -2.97
N LEU A 21 21.24 3.84 -3.36
CA LEU A 21 20.23 4.64 -4.06
C LEU A 21 19.48 5.59 -3.12
N GLU A 22 19.26 5.16 -1.88
CA GLU A 22 18.62 5.97 -0.83
C GLU A 22 19.47 7.14 -0.36
N ARG A 23 20.81 7.03 -0.40
CA ARG A 23 21.73 8.12 -0.05
C ARG A 23 21.73 9.26 -1.07
N HIS A 24 21.36 8.99 -2.31
CA HIS A 24 21.33 9.98 -3.40
C HIS A 24 20.09 9.79 -4.30
N PRO A 25 18.89 10.10 -3.79
CA PRO A 25 17.68 10.02 -4.60
C PRO A 25 17.75 11.11 -5.68
N GLN A 26 17.62 10.73 -6.95
CA GLN A 26 17.47 11.70 -8.03
C GLN A 26 16.11 12.40 -7.88
N SER A 27 16.07 13.72 -8.08
CA SER A 27 14.86 14.53 -7.88
C SER A 27 13.65 13.93 -8.62
N GLY A 28 12.54 13.71 -7.88
CA GLY A 28 11.31 13.12 -8.42
C GLY A 28 11.19 11.59 -8.31
N THR A 29 12.16 10.89 -7.70
CA THR A 29 12.14 9.42 -7.59
C THR A 29 11.29 8.94 -6.40
N ASN A 30 10.35 8.01 -6.63
CA ASN A 30 9.53 7.38 -5.58
C ASN A 30 10.26 6.19 -4.94
N SER A 31 9.89 5.81 -3.71
CA SER A 31 10.37 4.59 -3.03
C SER A 31 10.20 3.34 -3.89
N LYS A 32 9.09 3.22 -4.64
CA LYS A 32 8.90 2.13 -5.60
C LYS A 32 9.94 2.12 -6.71
N ASP A 33 10.36 3.28 -7.20
CA ASP A 33 11.35 3.39 -8.27
C ASP A 33 12.75 3.03 -7.77
N LEU A 34 13.07 3.39 -6.52
CA LEU A 34 14.30 2.99 -5.84
C LEU A 34 14.39 1.45 -5.69
N ILE A 35 13.28 0.80 -5.33
CA ILE A 35 13.21 -0.66 -5.22
C ILE A 35 13.39 -1.32 -6.59
N HIS A 36 12.71 -0.84 -7.64
CA HIS A 36 12.88 -1.39 -8.98
C HIS A 36 14.32 -1.24 -9.50
N LYS A 37 14.94 -0.09 -9.26
CA LYS A 37 16.34 0.16 -9.64
C LYS A 37 17.32 -0.72 -8.85
N ALA A 38 17.07 -0.93 -7.56
CA ALA A 38 17.85 -1.86 -6.73
C ALA A 38 17.69 -3.32 -7.20
N LEU A 39 16.50 -3.70 -7.66
CA LEU A 39 16.23 -5.05 -8.19
C LEU A 39 16.97 -5.29 -9.51
N GLY A 40 16.99 -4.30 -10.40
CA GLY A 40 17.77 -4.36 -11.63
C GLY A 40 19.27 -4.52 -11.34
N MET A 41 19.82 -3.69 -10.45
CA MET A 41 21.23 -3.80 -10.03
C MET A 41 21.58 -5.14 -9.40
N TYR A 42 20.65 -5.76 -8.66
CA TYR A 42 20.87 -7.09 -8.08
C TYR A 42 20.85 -8.18 -9.16
N GLU A 43 19.91 -8.13 -10.11
CA GLU A 43 19.81 -9.09 -11.22
C GLU A 43 21.04 -9.03 -12.14
N ASP A 44 21.59 -7.83 -12.38
CA ASP A 44 22.81 -7.63 -13.18
C ASP A 44 24.07 -8.24 -12.53
N ILE A 45 24.12 -8.32 -11.20
CA ILE A 45 25.31 -8.77 -10.44
C ILE A 45 25.22 -10.25 -10.05
N GLU A 46 24.06 -10.71 -9.59
CA GLU A 46 23.83 -12.08 -9.13
C GLU A 46 23.25 -12.99 -10.21
N GLY A 47 22.95 -12.46 -11.40
CA GLY A 47 22.40 -13.20 -12.55
C GLY A 47 21.03 -13.82 -12.30
N SER A 48 20.35 -13.44 -11.20
CA SER A 48 19.07 -14.01 -10.81
C SER A 48 18.17 -12.99 -10.11
N LYS A 49 16.87 -13.08 -10.37
CA LYS A 49 15.87 -12.20 -9.76
C LYS A 49 15.81 -12.39 -8.25
N PHE A 50 15.80 -11.29 -7.51
CA PHE A 50 15.64 -11.32 -6.06
C PHE A 50 14.21 -11.77 -5.70
N LYS A 51 14.08 -12.91 -5.02
CA LYS A 51 12.80 -13.55 -4.72
C LYS A 51 12.20 -13.14 -3.37
N TRP A 52 12.92 -12.33 -2.58
CA TRP A 52 12.60 -12.05 -1.17
C TRP A 52 12.27 -10.58 -0.88
N VAL A 53 11.70 -9.86 -1.86
CA VAL A 53 11.32 -8.43 -1.73
C VAL A 53 10.44 -8.20 -0.52
N TYR A 54 9.37 -8.98 -0.38
CA TYR A 54 8.43 -8.87 0.73
C TYR A 54 9.10 -9.09 2.10
N CYS A 55 10.01 -10.05 2.21
CA CYS A 55 10.75 -10.28 3.45
C CYS A 55 11.73 -9.14 3.77
N TRP A 56 12.33 -8.54 2.75
CA TRP A 56 13.21 -7.38 2.92
C TRP A 56 12.42 -6.14 3.33
N GLU A 57 11.24 -5.89 2.76
CA GLU A 57 10.36 -4.77 3.14
C GLU A 57 9.95 -4.82 4.62
N ILE A 58 9.71 -6.02 5.16
CA ILE A 58 9.41 -6.21 6.57
C ILE A 58 10.66 -5.94 7.43
N MET A 59 11.85 -6.30 6.93
CA MET A 59 13.12 -6.14 7.64
C MET A 59 13.53 -4.66 7.76
N ILE A 60 13.39 -3.87 6.70
CA ILE A 60 13.74 -2.44 6.72
C ILE A 60 12.79 -1.57 7.56
N LYS A 61 11.55 -2.03 7.77
CA LYS A 61 10.58 -1.39 8.67
C LYS A 61 10.90 -1.64 10.14
N ASN A 62 11.83 -2.54 10.44
CA ASN A 62 12.25 -2.84 11.80
C ASN A 62 13.28 -1.80 12.28
N PRO A 63 13.02 -1.09 13.41
CA PRO A 63 13.90 -0.04 13.92
C PRO A 63 15.34 -0.51 14.21
N LYS A 64 15.54 -1.81 14.46
CA LYS A 64 16.88 -2.39 14.70
C LYS A 64 17.79 -2.37 13.47
N TRP A 65 17.22 -2.20 12.27
CA TRP A 65 17.91 -2.33 10.99
C TRP A 65 17.99 -1.02 10.22
N GLN A 66 17.39 0.06 10.74
CA GLN A 66 17.63 1.41 10.29
C GLN A 66 19.03 1.80 10.77
N SER A 67 19.98 1.86 9.83
CA SER A 67 21.37 2.16 10.14
C SER A 67 21.44 3.49 10.88
N LYS A 68 22.08 3.52 12.05
CA LYS A 68 22.36 4.74 12.82
C LYS A 68 23.27 5.63 11.97
N HIS A 69 22.66 6.45 11.13
CA HIS A 69 23.35 7.49 10.39
C HIS A 69 23.63 8.65 11.33
N ASP A 70 24.73 8.55 12.06
CA ASP A 70 25.34 9.69 12.72
C ASP A 70 26.77 9.86 12.21
N LYS A 71 27.06 11.11 11.83
CA LYS A 71 28.37 11.74 11.67
C LYS A 71 29.11 11.38 10.38
N ASN A 72 29.04 12.30 9.41
CA ASN A 72 30.19 12.87 8.68
C ASN A 72 29.69 13.68 7.47
N ILE A 73 29.45 14.97 7.67
CA ILE A 73 29.60 15.97 6.60
C ILE A 73 30.73 16.89 7.06
N ALA A 74 31.86 16.82 6.37
CA ALA A 74 32.96 17.78 6.48
C ALA A 74 32.53 19.11 5.83
N PRO A 75 32.97 20.27 6.34
CA PRO A 75 32.58 21.56 5.80
C PRO A 75 33.47 21.92 4.59
N ASP A 76 32.87 22.00 3.41
CA ASP A 76 33.53 22.63 2.25
C ASP A 76 33.32 24.14 2.30
N ARG A 77 34.40 24.88 2.02
CA ARG A 77 34.56 26.31 2.25
C ARG A 77 34.05 27.12 1.06
N GLN A 78 33.22 28.11 1.41
CA GLN A 78 33.23 29.50 0.94
C GLN A 78 32.87 29.82 -0.52
N ALA A 79 31.69 30.45 -0.67
CA ALA A 79 31.59 31.74 -1.33
C ALA A 79 30.66 32.66 -0.52
N TYR A 80 31.26 33.75 -0.05
CA TYR A 80 30.77 34.97 0.58
C TYR A 80 29.31 35.41 0.29
N ASP A 81 28.56 35.70 1.36
CA ASP A 81 27.78 36.94 1.48
C ASP A 81 27.74 37.33 2.97
N GLU A 82 28.33 38.47 3.29
CA GLU A 82 28.35 39.04 4.63
C GLU A 82 26.99 39.64 4.91
N ASN A 83 26.31 39.20 5.98
CA ASN A 83 25.66 40.07 6.99
C ASN A 83 24.71 39.26 7.91
N LYS A 84 25.27 38.80 9.03
CA LYS A 84 24.72 38.63 10.39
C LYS A 84 25.26 37.35 11.02
N SER A 85 26.16 37.54 11.99
CA SER A 85 26.91 36.48 12.66
C SER A 85 25.99 35.56 13.49
N PRO A 86 26.29 34.24 13.55
CA PRO A 86 25.52 33.22 14.25
C PRO A 86 26.13 32.88 15.63
N THR A 87 25.27 32.71 16.65
CA THR A 87 25.68 32.31 18.00
C THR A 87 25.97 30.81 18.06
N SER A 88 27.27 30.50 17.98
CA SER A 88 27.99 29.43 18.68
C SER A 88 27.21 28.19 19.13
N GLU A 89 27.31 27.13 18.32
CA GLU A 89 27.20 25.75 18.76
C GLU A 89 28.43 25.37 19.63
N GLU A 90 28.54 25.92 20.83
CA GLU A 90 29.43 25.44 21.90
C GLU A 90 28.82 25.82 23.24
N SER A 91 27.85 25.05 23.75
CA SER A 91 27.34 25.18 25.13
C SER A 91 26.64 23.91 25.65
N LEU A 92 27.04 22.71 25.19
CA LEU A 92 26.59 21.45 25.80
C LEU A 92 27.56 20.87 26.84
N LEU A 93 28.55 21.65 27.29
CA LEU A 93 29.43 21.26 28.39
C LEU A 93 29.62 22.37 29.41
N ASN A 94 28.54 22.98 29.90
CA ASN A 94 28.56 23.74 31.15
C ASN A 94 27.15 23.87 31.73
N ILE A 95 26.62 22.78 32.29
CA ILE A 95 25.69 22.88 33.41
C ILE A 95 26.07 21.79 34.42
N ILE A 96 27.25 21.95 35.01
CA ILE A 96 27.37 21.70 36.45
C ILE A 96 27.57 23.10 37.02
N ASP A 97 26.48 23.88 37.00
CA ASP A 97 26.37 25.09 37.81
C ASP A 97 25.57 24.68 39.04
N ASP A 98 26.19 24.73 40.20
CA ASP A 98 25.70 24.26 41.50
C ASP A 98 24.58 25.16 42.07
N ASN A 99 23.72 25.73 41.22
CA ASN A 99 22.59 26.54 41.64
C ASN A 99 21.32 26.36 40.77
N VAL A 100 21.07 25.13 40.31
CA VAL A 100 19.75 24.77 39.78
C VAL A 100 18.77 24.70 40.94
N THR A 101 17.89 25.71 41.03
CA THR A 101 16.74 25.64 41.92
C THR A 101 15.83 24.49 41.48
N PRO A 102 15.33 23.66 42.42
CA PRO A 102 14.53 22.47 42.11
C PRO A 102 13.28 22.78 41.25
N GLU A 103 12.71 23.98 41.36
CA GLU A 103 11.60 24.47 40.51
C GLU A 103 11.86 24.39 38.99
N GLY A 104 13.05 24.78 38.51
CA GLY A 104 13.31 24.84 37.06
C GLY A 104 13.37 23.45 36.39
N VAL A 105 13.80 22.43 37.14
CA VAL A 105 13.83 21.03 36.69
C VAL A 105 12.41 20.45 36.66
N VAL A 106 11.57 20.83 37.62
CA VAL A 106 10.16 20.40 37.69
C VAL A 106 9.36 20.94 36.51
N ASP A 107 9.56 22.21 36.14
CA ASP A 107 8.88 22.82 34.99
C ASP A 107 9.29 22.19 33.65
N ALA A 108 10.58 21.89 33.47
CA ALA A 108 11.07 21.18 32.29
C ALA A 108 10.47 19.77 32.19
N LEU A 109 10.37 19.06 33.32
CA LEU A 109 9.78 17.72 33.37
C LEU A 109 8.27 17.75 33.06
N ASN A 110 7.53 18.72 33.58
CA ASN A 110 6.11 18.91 33.31
C ASN A 110 5.84 19.19 31.82
N ASN A 111 6.65 20.04 31.19
CA ASN A 111 6.55 20.33 29.75
C ASN A 111 6.85 19.10 28.88
N LEU A 112 7.83 18.28 29.28
CA LEU A 112 8.14 17.03 28.59
C LEU A 112 6.99 16.03 28.71
N GLN A 113 6.43 15.86 29.92
CA GLN A 113 5.28 14.99 30.15
C GLN A 113 4.07 15.41 29.32
N PHE A 114 3.80 16.72 29.26
CA PHE A 114 2.70 17.26 28.44
C PHE A 114 2.92 17.00 26.94
N THR A 115 4.15 17.17 26.46
CA THR A 115 4.51 16.90 25.05
C THR A 115 4.34 15.42 24.71
N LEU A 116 4.80 14.52 25.59
CA LEU A 116 4.64 13.08 25.42
C LEU A 116 3.17 12.66 25.41
N ALA A 117 2.35 13.20 26.32
CA ALA A 117 0.92 12.92 26.38
C ALA A 117 0.21 13.34 25.07
N LYS A 118 0.54 14.51 24.52
CA LYS A 118 0.04 14.95 23.22
C LYS A 118 0.45 14.02 22.09
N GLN A 119 1.72 13.59 22.06
CA GLN A 119 2.21 12.69 21.01
C GLN A 119 1.52 11.32 21.06
N ILE A 120 1.28 10.79 22.26
CA ILE A 120 0.52 9.54 22.45
C ILE A 120 -0.89 9.67 21.86
N ASN A 121 -1.60 10.77 22.18
CA ASN A 121 -2.96 11.00 21.68
C ASN A 121 -3.00 11.11 20.14
N ILE A 122 -2.04 11.82 19.54
CA ILE A 122 -1.93 11.94 18.07
C ILE A 122 -1.67 10.59 17.44
N ASN A 123 -0.76 9.80 18.01
CA ASN A 123 -0.42 8.48 17.50
C ASN A 123 -1.62 7.52 17.59
N GLU A 124 -2.38 7.57 18.68
CA GLU A 124 -3.59 6.78 18.88
C GLU A 124 -4.66 7.10 17.83
N LYS A 125 -4.99 8.39 17.65
CA LYS A 125 -5.93 8.83 16.60
C LYS A 125 -5.47 8.45 15.20
N THR A 126 -4.18 8.57 14.92
CA THR A 126 -3.60 8.17 13.63
C THR A 126 -3.74 6.67 13.40
N LEU A 127 -3.54 5.86 14.45
CA LEU A 127 -3.67 4.42 14.38
C LEU A 127 -5.13 4.00 14.16
N GLU A 128 -6.08 4.63 14.86
CA GLU A 128 -7.51 4.38 14.68
C GLU A 128 -7.97 4.71 13.26
N MET A 129 -7.58 5.87 12.74
CA MET A 129 -7.90 6.27 11.37
C MET A 129 -7.33 5.28 10.34
N ARG A 130 -6.10 4.81 10.53
CA ARG A 130 -5.51 3.78 9.65
C ARG A 130 -6.28 2.46 9.69
N LYS A 131 -6.69 2.01 10.88
CA LYS A 131 -7.49 0.78 11.03
C LYS A 131 -8.85 0.92 10.34
N LYS A 132 -9.52 2.05 10.51
CA LYS A 132 -10.80 2.34 9.86
C LYS A 132 -10.67 2.35 8.33
N ASN A 133 -9.65 3.03 7.80
CA ASN A 133 -9.40 3.07 6.36
C ASN A 133 -9.09 1.67 5.79
N GLU A 134 -8.33 0.85 6.51
CA GLU A 134 -8.03 -0.52 6.08
C GLU A 134 -9.30 -1.38 6.07
N GLU A 135 -10.13 -1.28 7.11
CA GLU A 135 -11.41 -2.02 7.19
C GLU A 135 -12.35 -1.61 6.04
N GLU A 136 -12.51 -0.31 5.79
CA GLU A 136 -13.31 0.19 4.66
C GLU A 136 -12.73 -0.30 3.32
N ASN A 137 -11.40 -0.34 3.18
CA ASN A 137 -10.75 -0.85 1.98
C ASN A 137 -11.03 -2.35 1.76
N ILE A 138 -10.94 -3.15 2.82
CA ILE A 138 -11.27 -4.59 2.79
C ILE A 138 -12.75 -4.78 2.43
N GLN A 139 -13.64 -3.99 3.02
CA GLN A 139 -15.07 -4.04 2.76
C GLN A 139 -15.39 -3.71 1.29
N LEU A 140 -14.80 -2.65 0.75
CA LEU A 140 -14.95 -2.25 -0.64
C LEU A 140 -14.44 -3.34 -1.60
N LYS A 141 -13.27 -3.92 -1.33
CA LYS A 141 -12.73 -5.05 -2.11
C LYS A 141 -13.67 -6.26 -2.10
N ARG A 142 -14.22 -6.61 -0.93
CA ARG A 142 -15.20 -7.70 -0.81
C ARG A 142 -16.47 -7.40 -1.60
N GLN A 143 -16.96 -6.18 -1.54
CA GLN A 143 -18.15 -5.76 -2.28
C GLN A 143 -17.91 -5.80 -3.80
N ALA A 144 -16.75 -5.32 -4.27
CA ALA A 144 -16.37 -5.38 -5.67
C ALA A 144 -16.26 -6.83 -6.17
N LEU A 145 -15.63 -7.72 -5.39
CA LEU A 145 -15.51 -9.13 -5.72
C LEU A 145 -16.89 -9.82 -5.79
N ASN A 146 -17.78 -9.52 -4.84
CA ASN A 146 -19.14 -10.06 -4.86
C ASN A 146 -19.91 -9.61 -6.10
N ARG A 147 -19.86 -8.32 -6.45
CA ARG A 147 -20.47 -7.80 -7.69
C ARG A 147 -19.89 -8.45 -8.93
N GLU A 148 -18.57 -8.61 -9.00
CA GLU A 148 -17.92 -9.27 -10.13
C GLU A 148 -18.38 -10.73 -10.26
N MET A 149 -18.50 -11.45 -9.15
CA MET A 149 -19.00 -12.83 -9.12
C MET A 149 -20.46 -12.91 -9.57
N GLU A 150 -21.30 -11.97 -9.11
CA GLU A 150 -22.71 -11.88 -9.50
C GLU A 150 -22.87 -11.63 -11.00
N MET A 151 -22.14 -10.65 -11.56
CA MET A 151 -22.12 -10.38 -13.00
C MET A 151 -21.64 -11.59 -13.80
N LYS A 152 -20.60 -12.30 -13.33
CA LYS A 152 -20.12 -13.54 -13.97
C LYS A 152 -21.17 -14.64 -13.95
N MET A 153 -21.90 -14.80 -12.83
CA MET A 153 -22.97 -15.79 -12.73
C MET A 153 -24.17 -15.41 -13.62
N LYS A 154 -24.55 -14.12 -13.67
CA LYS A 154 -25.60 -13.61 -14.56
C LYS A 154 -25.24 -13.83 -16.03
N GLU A 155 -24.01 -13.53 -16.42
CA GLU A 155 -23.51 -13.75 -17.78
C GLU A 155 -23.49 -15.24 -18.17
N GLN A 156 -23.04 -16.13 -17.28
CA GLN A 156 -23.09 -17.57 -17.51
C GLN A 156 -24.52 -18.10 -17.63
N ARG A 157 -25.45 -17.56 -16.82
CA ARG A 157 -26.88 -17.85 -16.92
C ARG A 157 -27.43 -17.38 -18.27
N ARG A 158 -27.13 -16.15 -18.70
CA ARG A 158 -27.57 -15.59 -19.98
C ARG A 158 -27.07 -16.43 -21.16
N LYS A 159 -25.80 -16.83 -21.16
CA LYS A 159 -25.23 -17.78 -22.15
C LYS A 159 -25.90 -19.15 -22.17
N ARG A 160 -26.37 -19.65 -21.02
CA ARG A 160 -27.15 -20.90 -20.98
C ARG A 160 -28.54 -20.66 -21.59
N GLN A 161 -29.19 -19.56 -21.24
CA GLN A 161 -30.51 -19.20 -21.77
C GLN A 161 -30.47 -19.01 -23.28
N GLU A 162 -29.47 -18.31 -23.83
CA GLU A 162 -29.30 -18.17 -25.28
C GLU A 162 -29.15 -19.49 -26.00
N ARG A 163 -28.41 -20.44 -25.43
CA ARG A 163 -28.28 -21.78 -26.02
C ARG A 163 -29.63 -22.50 -26.11
N ILE A 164 -30.48 -22.32 -25.11
CA ILE A 164 -31.85 -22.88 -25.08
C ILE A 164 -32.75 -22.16 -26.09
N MET A 165 -32.68 -20.83 -26.16
CA MET A 165 -33.46 -20.02 -27.10
C MET A 165 -33.08 -20.29 -28.55
N ASN A 166 -31.80 -20.54 -28.82
CA ASN A 166 -31.28 -20.82 -30.17
C ASN A 166 -31.34 -22.32 -30.56
N GLN A 167 -31.91 -23.18 -29.72
CA GLN A 167 -32.04 -24.60 -30.01
C GLN A 167 -33.06 -24.84 -31.14
N ASP A 168 -32.63 -25.55 -32.18
CA ASP A 168 -33.51 -25.97 -33.28
C ASP A 168 -34.45 -27.10 -32.82
N LEU A 169 -35.75 -26.79 -32.74
CA LEU A 169 -36.82 -27.67 -32.27
C LEU A 169 -37.29 -28.69 -33.32
N SER A 170 -36.97 -28.48 -34.60
CA SER A 170 -37.39 -29.36 -35.71
C SER A 170 -36.71 -30.73 -35.63
N LYS A 171 -35.53 -30.80 -35.02
CA LYS A 171 -34.70 -32.00 -34.88
C LYS A 171 -34.98 -32.79 -33.59
N LEU A 172 -35.89 -32.30 -32.74
CA LEU A 172 -36.19 -32.90 -31.45
C LEU A 172 -37.43 -33.80 -31.52
N THR A 173 -37.47 -34.80 -30.63
CA THR A 173 -38.66 -35.60 -30.40
C THR A 173 -39.79 -34.72 -29.86
N PRO A 174 -41.08 -35.07 -30.07
CA PRO A 174 -42.20 -34.27 -29.59
C PRO A 174 -42.11 -33.95 -28.09
N VAL A 175 -41.76 -34.94 -27.26
CA VAL A 175 -41.62 -34.76 -25.81
C VAL A 175 -40.48 -33.78 -25.46
N ALA A 176 -39.35 -33.85 -26.16
CA ALA A 176 -38.26 -32.92 -25.92
C ALA A 176 -38.62 -31.51 -26.39
N ARG A 177 -39.34 -31.37 -27.51
CA ARG A 177 -39.80 -30.09 -28.03
C ARG A 177 -40.68 -29.36 -27.01
N ASP A 178 -41.70 -30.02 -26.47
CA ASP A 178 -42.59 -29.43 -25.47
C ASP A 178 -41.81 -28.91 -24.24
N ALA A 179 -40.79 -29.66 -23.80
CA ALA A 179 -39.93 -29.26 -22.68
C ALA A 179 -39.07 -28.02 -22.99
N TYR A 180 -38.51 -27.94 -24.21
CA TYR A 180 -37.73 -26.77 -24.63
C TYR A 180 -38.62 -25.54 -24.81
N GLU A 181 -39.81 -25.67 -25.40
CA GLU A 181 -40.77 -24.58 -25.53
C GLU A 181 -41.16 -24.01 -24.16
N ALA A 182 -41.44 -24.87 -23.17
CA ALA A 182 -41.71 -24.45 -21.81
C ALA A 182 -40.53 -23.70 -21.16
N MET A 183 -39.29 -24.13 -21.43
CA MET A 183 -38.09 -23.44 -20.97
C MET A 183 -37.89 -22.08 -21.65
N GLN A 184 -38.13 -21.99 -22.96
CA GLN A 184 -38.04 -20.74 -23.73
C GLN A 184 -39.05 -19.70 -23.23
N VAL A 185 -40.30 -20.11 -22.97
CA VAL A 185 -41.33 -19.21 -22.41
C VAL A 185 -40.91 -18.68 -21.04
N LYS A 186 -40.34 -19.53 -20.18
CA LYS A 186 -39.85 -19.10 -18.87
C LYS A 186 -38.70 -18.10 -18.99
N ILE A 187 -37.80 -18.29 -19.96
CA ILE A 187 -36.68 -17.39 -20.23
C ILE A 187 -37.19 -16.03 -20.73
N LEU A 188 -38.13 -16.01 -21.67
CA LEU A 188 -38.71 -14.78 -22.20
C LEU A 188 -39.35 -13.94 -21.10
N LYS A 189 -40.10 -14.58 -20.19
CA LYS A 189 -40.70 -13.89 -19.05
C LYS A 189 -39.63 -13.29 -18.12
N GLU A 190 -38.55 -14.02 -17.85
CA GLU A 190 -37.43 -13.52 -17.04
C GLU A 190 -36.71 -12.34 -17.70
N TRP A 191 -36.58 -12.34 -19.03
CA TRP A 191 -35.97 -11.23 -19.77
C TRP A 191 -36.87 -9.98 -19.77
N GLU A 192 -38.19 -10.17 -19.89
CA GLU A 192 -39.16 -9.07 -19.77
C GLU A 192 -39.08 -8.40 -18.38
N GLU A 193 -38.89 -9.19 -17.31
CA GLU A 193 -38.71 -8.67 -15.95
C GLU A 193 -37.37 -7.92 -15.78
N ASP A 194 -36.29 -8.36 -16.43
CA ASP A 194 -34.95 -7.75 -16.36
C ASP A 194 -34.84 -6.42 -17.14
N ASP A 195 -35.44 -6.32 -18.34
CA ASP A 195 -35.40 -5.10 -19.18
C ASP A 195 -36.15 -3.91 -18.56
N ILE A 196 -37.14 -4.17 -17.70
CA ILE A 196 -37.91 -3.14 -16.99
C ILE A 196 -37.04 -2.36 -15.98
N PHE A 197 -35.92 -2.92 -15.51
CA PHE A 197 -35.06 -2.29 -14.50
C PHE A 197 -33.81 -1.58 -15.07
N GLU A 198 -33.46 -1.76 -16.36
CA GLU A 198 -32.29 -1.11 -16.96
C GLU A 198 -32.57 0.31 -17.51
N THR A 199 -33.83 0.70 -17.70
CA THR A 199 -34.19 2.02 -18.26
C THR A 199 -34.02 3.21 -17.30
N ASP A 200 -33.82 3.00 -16.01
CA ASP A 200 -33.78 4.10 -15.02
C ASP A 200 -32.36 4.58 -14.63
N MET A 201 -31.28 3.96 -15.13
CA MET A 201 -29.90 4.34 -14.74
C MET A 201 -29.12 5.17 -15.77
N THR A 202 -29.72 5.60 -16.88
CA THR A 202 -29.06 6.47 -17.88
C THR A 202 -29.46 7.95 -17.83
N ASN A 203 -30.34 8.37 -16.91
CA ASN A 203 -30.77 9.78 -16.76
C ASN A 203 -30.24 10.44 -15.48
N SER A 204 -28.95 10.30 -15.19
CA SER A 204 -28.25 11.19 -14.25
C SER A 204 -26.83 11.44 -14.71
N GLN A 205 -26.75 12.14 -15.84
CA GLN A 205 -25.59 12.95 -16.17
C GLN A 205 -26.13 14.31 -16.59
N ASP A 206 -25.46 15.35 -16.13
CA ASP A 206 -25.79 16.78 -16.21
C ASP A 206 -26.73 17.31 -15.11
N PHE A 207 -26.15 17.72 -13.98
CA PHE A 207 -26.20 19.11 -13.48
C PHE A 207 -25.04 19.38 -12.50
#